data_AF-A0A2S7MYA9-F1
#
_entry.id   AF-A0A2S7MYA9-F1
#
_cell.length_a   1.000
_cell.length_b   1.000
_cell.length_c   1.000
_cell.angle_alpha   90.00
_cell.angle_beta   90.00
_cell.angle_gamma   90.00
#
_symmetry.space_group_name_H-M   'P 1'
#
loop_
_entity.id
_entity.type
_entity.pdbx_description
1 polymer ?
#
loop_
_entity_poly.entity_id
_entity_poly.type
_entity_poly.pdbx_seq_one_letter_code
_entity_poly.pdbx_strand_id
1 'polypeptide(L)'
;MKSFEELVNEQMLIMDKLLSMQTELDRYRELEEELRNRKKEQDLLSVQDDIMEMKKELNSIQNLFMQLTERVIESYQTKSATEKIMND
;
A
#
# COMPACT_ATOMS: atom_id res chain seq x y z
N MET A 1 6.07 -0.40 -23.11
CA MET A 1 5.01 0.21 -22.27
C MET A 1 4.17 -0.95 -21.78
N LYS A 2 3.96 -1.12 -20.46
CA LYS A 2 3.14 -2.24 -19.94
C LYS A 2 1.70 -2.10 -20.42
N SER A 3 1.02 -3.21 -20.65
CA SER A 3 -0.38 -3.21 -21.05
C SER A 3 -1.27 -2.81 -19.88
N PHE A 4 -2.49 -2.32 -20.17
CA PHE A 4 -3.48 -2.01 -19.14
C PHE A 4 -3.76 -3.21 -18.21
N GLU A 5 -3.89 -4.42 -18.77
CA GLU A 5 -4.13 -5.65 -18.00
C GLU A 5 -2.94 -6.00 -17.09
N GLU A 6 -1.70 -5.76 -17.55
CA GLU A 6 -0.50 -5.94 -16.72
C GLU A 6 -0.48 -4.95 -15.55
N LEU A 7 -0.85 -3.69 -15.79
CA LEU A 7 -0.88 -2.65 -14.75
C LEU A 7 -1.98 -2.90 -13.70
N VAL A 8 -3.15 -3.38 -14.12
CA VAL A 8 -4.25 -3.73 -13.19
C VAL A 8 -3.87 -4.92 -12.32
N ASN A 9 -3.25 -5.96 -12.89
CA ASN A 9 -2.78 -7.10 -12.12
C ASN A 9 -1.72 -6.70 -11.09
N GLU A 10 -0.76 -5.84 -11.48
CA GLU A 10 0.23 -5.31 -10.54
C GLU A 10 -0.41 -4.49 -9.42
N GLN A 11 -1.39 -3.65 -9.74
CA GLN A 11 -2.14 -2.86 -8.76
C GLN A 11 -2.88 -3.75 -7.75
N MET A 12 -3.50 -4.86 -8.19
CA MET A 12 -4.19 -5.81 -7.29
C MET A 12 -3.23 -6.52 -6.34
N LEU A 13 -2.07 -6.98 -6.83
CA LEU A 13 -1.06 -7.61 -5.99
C LEU A 13 -0.52 -6.65 -4.91
N ILE A 14 -0.41 -5.36 -5.23
CA ILE A 14 0.00 -4.35 -4.26
C ILE A 14 -1.09 -4.11 -3.20
N MET A 15 -2.39 -4.13 -3.57
CA MET A 15 -3.48 -4.01 -2.60
C MET A 15 -3.50 -5.16 -1.59
N ASP A 16 -3.26 -6.39 -2.04
CA ASP A 16 -3.20 -7.54 -1.13
C ASP A 16 -2.05 -7.38 -0.11
N LYS A 17 -0.89 -6.91 -0.56
CA LYS A 17 0.24 -6.61 0.35
C LYS A 17 -0.13 -5.50 1.33
N LEU A 18 -0.79 -4.43 0.86
CA LEU A 18 -1.19 -3.30 1.70
C LEU A 18 -2.19 -3.73 2.80
N LEU A 19 -3.19 -4.54 2.45
CA LEU A 19 -4.17 -5.08 3.40
C LEU A 19 -3.52 -5.98 4.47
N SER A 20 -2.59 -6.84 4.05
CA SER A 20 -1.83 -7.68 4.98
C SER A 20 -1.04 -6.84 5.98
N MET A 21 -0.36 -5.80 5.52
CA MET A 21 0.45 -4.93 6.39
C MET A 21 -0.40 -4.05 7.29
N GLN A 22 -1.57 -3.61 6.81
CA GLN A 22 -2.54 -2.88 7.62
C GLN A 22 -3.00 -3.74 8.82
N THR A 23 -3.30 -5.01 8.55
CA THR A 23 -3.74 -5.97 9.57
C THR A 23 -2.64 -6.22 10.60
N GLU A 24 -1.40 -6.43 10.17
CA GLU A 24 -0.29 -6.61 11.09
C GLU A 24 -0.05 -5.34 11.93
N LEU A 25 -0.06 -4.15 11.32
CA LEU A 25 0.10 -2.89 12.05
C LEU A 25 -0.93 -2.71 13.18
N ASP A 26 -2.18 -3.10 12.94
CA ASP A 26 -3.22 -3.01 13.96
C ASP A 26 -2.95 -4.00 15.12
N ARG A 27 -2.44 -5.20 14.84
CA ARG A 27 -2.01 -6.15 15.89
C ARG A 27 -0.86 -5.59 16.74
N TYR A 28 0.12 -4.92 16.14
CA TYR A 28 1.21 -4.30 16.90
C TYR A 28 0.73 -3.14 17.77
N ARG A 29 -0.26 -2.36 17.32
CA ARG A 29 -0.84 -1.27 18.12
C ARG A 29 -1.57 -1.81 19.35
N GLU A 30 -2.34 -2.89 19.20
CA GLU A 30 -2.96 -3.57 20.34
C GLU A 30 -1.92 -4.07 21.33
N LEU A 31 -0.83 -4.68 20.85
CA LEU A 31 0.28 -5.12 21.69
C LEU A 31 0.98 -3.96 22.40
N GLU A 32 1.20 -2.83 21.72
CA GLU A 32 1.80 -1.63 22.31
C GLU A 32 0.93 -1.11 23.47
N GLU A 33 -0.39 -1.07 23.27
CA GLU A 33 -1.34 -0.64 24.30
C GLU A 33 -1.32 -1.57 25.53
N GLU A 34 -1.29 -2.89 25.30
CA GLU A 34 -1.14 -3.87 26.38
C GLU A 34 0.17 -3.71 27.16
N LEU A 35 1.29 -3.45 26.47
CA LEU A 35 2.61 -3.25 27.09
C LEU A 35 2.70 -1.93 27.86
N ARG A 36 2.13 -0.83 27.32
CA ARG A 36 1.99 0.45 28.05
C ARG A 36 1.24 0.25 29.35
N ASN A 37 0.13 -0.49 29.30
CA ASN A 37 -0.69 -0.78 30.49
C ASN A 37 0.03 -1.64 31.54
N ARG A 38 1.08 -2.39 31.16
CA ARG A 38 1.89 -3.25 32.05
C ARG A 38 3.18 -2.61 32.58
N LYS A 39 3.48 -1.34 32.28
CA LYS A 39 4.61 -0.58 32.85
C LYS A 39 6.01 -1.21 32.64
N LYS A 40 6.23 -1.88 31.50
CA LYS A 40 7.54 -2.39 31.07
C LYS A 40 8.14 -1.48 30.00
N GLU A 41 8.85 -0.44 30.43
CA GLU A 41 9.43 0.60 29.54
C GLU A 41 10.34 0.05 28.44
N GLN A 42 11.04 -1.06 28.68
CA GLN A 42 11.98 -1.62 27.70
C GLN A 42 11.28 -2.39 26.57
N ASP A 43 10.19 -3.11 26.87
CA ASP A 43 9.39 -3.83 25.87
C ASP A 43 8.59 -2.83 25.00
N LEU A 44 8.19 -1.70 25.59
CA LEU A 44 7.47 -0.62 24.90
C LEU A 44 8.32 0.06 23.83
N LEU A 45 9.60 0.32 24.10
CA LEU A 45 10.51 0.95 23.13
C LEU A 45 10.73 0.06 21.90
N SER A 46 10.91 -1.24 22.09
CA SER A 46 11.08 -2.19 20.98
C SER A 46 9.85 -2.21 20.05
N VAL A 47 8.64 -2.22 20.63
CA VAL A 47 7.40 -2.21 19.83
C VAL A 47 7.20 -0.88 19.11
N GLN A 48 7.61 0.24 19.70
CA GLN A 48 7.56 1.55 19.04
C GLN A 48 8.49 1.64 17.83
N ASP A 49 9.69 1.05 17.92
CA ASP A 49 10.62 0.97 16.80
C ASP A 49 10.05 0.11 15.66
N ASP A 50 9.47 -1.05 15.98
CA ASP A 50 8.81 -1.93 15.00
C ASP A 50 7.62 -1.22 14.32
N ILE A 51 6.80 -0.49 15.08
CA ILE A 51 5.69 0.31 14.55
C ILE A 51 6.20 1.42 13.62
N MET A 52 7.32 2.06 13.96
CA MET A 52 7.88 3.12 13.14
C MET A 52 8.38 2.57 11.79
N GLU A 53 9.07 1.44 11.80
CA GLU A 53 9.54 0.79 10.57
C GLU A 53 8.35 0.33 9.72
N MET A 54 7.33 -0.28 10.33
CA MET A 54 6.16 -0.71 9.58
C MET A 54 5.36 0.47 8.99
N LYS A 55 5.30 1.61 9.69
CA LYS A 55 4.72 2.84 9.13
C LYS A 55 5.49 3.36 7.92
N LYS A 56 6.83 3.29 7.93
CA LYS A 56 7.66 3.69 6.78
C LYS A 56 7.42 2.78 5.58
N GLU A 57 7.36 1.47 5.81
CA GLU A 57 7.10 0.52 4.73
C GLU A 57 5.68 0.69 4.17
N LEU A 58 4.67 0.86 5.04
CA LEU A 58 3.29 1.13 4.63
C LEU A 58 3.18 2.38 3.77
N ASN A 59 3.85 3.47 4.14
CA ASN A 59 3.85 4.71 3.37
C ASN A 59 4.51 4.52 1.99
N SER A 60 5.60 3.75 1.93
CA SER A 60 6.27 3.42 0.67
C SER A 60 5.36 2.64 -0.27
N ILE A 61 4.61 1.66 0.25
CA ILE A 61 3.65 0.87 -0.52
C ILE A 61 2.46 1.72 -0.98
N GLN A 62 1.94 2.60 -0.11
CA GLN A 62 0.88 3.55 -0.49
C GLN A 62 1.31 4.46 -1.64
N ASN A 63 2.52 5.00 -1.60
CA ASN A 63 3.04 5.84 -2.68
C ASN A 63 3.18 5.07 -3.99
N LEU A 64 3.69 3.84 -3.92
CA LEU A 64 3.81 2.99 -5.10
C LEU A 64 2.44 2.64 -5.69
N PHE A 65 1.46 2.32 -4.83
CA PHE A 65 0.08 2.07 -5.24
C PHE A 65 -0.53 3.28 -5.96
N MET A 66 -0.33 4.50 -5.42
CA MET A 66 -0.83 5.73 -6.03
C MET A 66 -0.24 5.95 -7.43
N GLN A 67 1.08 5.78 -7.58
CA GLN A 67 1.75 5.92 -8.88
C GLN A 67 1.29 4.88 -9.90
N LEU A 68 1.05 3.64 -9.48
CA LEU A 68 0.50 2.61 -10.36
C LEU A 68 -0.93 2.94 -10.77
N THR A 69 -1.73 3.47 -9.85
CA THR A 69 -3.11 3.89 -10.11
C THR A 69 -3.16 5.00 -11.18
N GLU A 70 -2.29 6.01 -11.07
CA GLU A 70 -2.18 7.08 -12.07
C GLU A 70 -1.86 6.51 -13.46
N ARG A 71 -0.89 5.60 -13.56
CA ARG A 71 -0.51 4.95 -14.83
C ARG A 71 -1.62 4.10 -15.43
N VAL A 72 -2.42 3.43 -14.61
CA VAL A 72 -3.60 2.67 -15.06
C VAL A 72 -4.62 3.62 -15.68
N ILE A 73 -4.92 4.75 -15.03
CA ILE A 73 -5.85 5.77 -15.52
C ILE A 73 -5.36 6.35 -16.84
N GLU A 74 -4.08 6.74 -16.92
CA GLU A 74 -3.46 7.27 -18.15
C GLU A 74 -3.53 6.25 -19.30
N SER A 75 -3.23 4.98 -19.03
CA SER A 75 -3.31 3.91 -20.03
C SER A 75 -4.74 3.70 -20.53
N TYR A 76 -5.74 3.84 -19.65
CA TYR A 76 -7.15 3.71 -20.02
C TYR A 76 -7.64 4.90 -20.85
N GLN A 77 -7.29 6.13 -20.45
CA GLN A 77 -7.63 7.34 -21.19
C GLN A 77 -6.98 7.38 -22.58
N THR A 78 -5.74 6.91 -22.69
CA THR A 78 -5.03 6.83 -23.97
C THR A 78 -5.66 5.80 -24.91
N LYS A 79 -6.05 4.62 -24.39
CA LYS A 79 -6.76 3.60 -25.17
C LYS A 79 -8.10 4.13 -25.69
N SER A 80 -8.91 4.73 -24.82
CA SER A 80 -10.22 5.29 -25.20
C SER A 80 -10.12 6.46 -26.19
N ALA A 81 -9.07 7.28 -26.13
CA ALA A 81 -8.81 8.32 -27.14
C ALA A 81 -8.38 7.72 -28.49
N THR A 82 -7.57 6.67 -28.49
CA THR A 82 -7.07 6.00 -29.70
C THR A 82 -8.18 5.23 -30.44
N GLU A 83 -9.08 4.57 -29.69
CA GLU A 83 -10.27 3.90 -30.24
C GLU A 83 -11.28 4.87 -30.87
N LYS A 84 -11.29 6.13 -30.43
CA LYS A 84 -12.14 7.18 -31.00
C LYS A 84 -11.61 7.67 -32.35
N ILE A 85 -10.29 7.80 -32.50
CA ILE A 85 -9.63 8.25 -33.74
C ILE A 85 -9.65 7.17 -34.83
N MET A 86 -9.67 5.88 -34.48
CA MET A 86 -9.72 4.78 -35.46
C MET A 86 -11.13 4.49 -36.01
N ASN A 87 -12.17 5.06 -35.39
CA ASN A 87 -13.58 4.86 -35.76
C ASN A 87 -14.26 6.11 -36.37
N ASP A 88 -13.53 7.21 -36.51
CA ASP A 88 -13.93 8.46 -37.21
C ASP A 88 -13.17 8.59 -38.54
#